data_AF-A0A8I5ZNE2-F1
#
_entry.id   AF-A0A8I5ZNE2-F1
#
_cell.length_a   1.000
_cell.length_b   1.000
_cell.length_c   1.000
_cell.angle_alpha   90.00
_cell.angle_beta   90.00
_cell.angle_gamma   90.00
#
_symmetry.space_group_name_H-M   'P 1'
#
loop_
_entity.id
_entity.type
_entity.pdbx_description
1 polymer ?
#
loop_
_entity_poly.entity_id
_entity_poly.type
_entity_poly.pdbx_seq_one_letter_code
_entity_poly.pdbx_strand_id
1 'polypeptide(L)'
;MGLGVLCLALVLLGVLQSQAQDSTQNLIPAPPLISVPLQPGFWTERFQGRWFVVGLAGNAVQKERQSRFTMYSTIYELQEDNSYNVTSILVRGQGCRYWIRTFVPSSRPGQFTLGNIHSYPQIQSYDVQVADTDYDQFAMVFFQKTSENKQYFKVTLYGEFLPDPSGLNFRSYPGLGIPSLSFGPFKEWPLCRPPQITSLRVRLLVQSYLWSVLRLLSGNLGCRKNQGAVR
;
A
#
# COMPACT_ATOMS: atom_id res chain seq x y z
N MET A 1 -15.83 -61.47 12.13
CA MET A 1 -16.09 -60.37 11.16
C MET A 1 -16.08 -58.96 11.79
N GLY A 2 -15.80 -58.78 13.10
CA GLY A 2 -15.85 -57.45 13.73
C GLY A 2 -14.52 -56.67 13.76
N LEU A 3 -13.37 -57.35 13.78
CA LEU A 3 -12.07 -56.68 13.94
C LEU A 3 -11.69 -55.79 12.74
N GLY A 4 -11.98 -56.22 11.51
CA GLY A 4 -11.63 -55.47 10.30
C GLY A 4 -12.37 -54.14 10.16
N VAL A 5 -13.64 -54.10 10.57
CA VAL A 5 -14.47 -52.88 10.57
C VAL A 5 -13.95 -51.87 11.59
N LEU A 6 -13.49 -52.35 12.75
CA LEU A 6 -12.95 -51.53 13.83
C LEU A 6 -11.62 -50.89 13.42
N CYS A 7 -10.75 -51.62 12.72
CA CYS A 7 -9.50 -51.07 12.18
C CYS A 7 -9.76 -49.99 11.12
N LEU A 8 -10.72 -50.20 10.21
CA LEU A 8 -11.09 -49.19 9.20
C LEU A 8 -11.64 -47.92 9.86
N ALA A 9 -12.47 -48.05 10.89
CA ALA A 9 -13.00 -46.91 11.63
C ALA A 9 -11.90 -46.10 12.34
N LEU A 10 -10.91 -46.77 12.95
CA LEU A 10 -9.79 -46.11 13.62
C LEU A 10 -8.85 -45.40 12.62
N VAL A 11 -8.61 -46.00 11.45
CA VAL A 11 -7.81 -45.36 10.39
C VAL A 11 -8.54 -44.14 9.83
N LEU A 12 -9.86 -44.23 9.59
CA LEU A 12 -10.67 -43.09 9.16
C LEU A 12 -10.68 -41.97 10.20
N LEU A 13 -10.81 -42.28 11.50
CA LEU A 13 -10.70 -41.29 12.57
C LEU A 13 -9.30 -40.65 12.62
N GLY A 14 -8.24 -41.45 12.47
CA GLY A 14 -6.86 -40.96 12.44
C GLY A 14 -6.61 -40.02 11.26
N VAL A 15 -7.14 -40.33 10.07
CA VAL A 15 -7.05 -39.47 8.88
C VAL A 15 -7.86 -38.19 9.07
N LEU A 16 -9.08 -38.26 9.61
CA LEU A 16 -9.89 -37.06 9.91
C LEU A 16 -9.23 -36.16 10.96
N GLN A 17 -8.67 -36.73 12.03
CA GLN A 17 -7.94 -35.97 13.04
C GLN A 17 -6.67 -35.34 12.45
N SER A 18 -5.95 -36.05 11.59
CA SER A 18 -4.75 -35.53 10.94
C SER A 18 -5.06 -34.38 9.96
N GLN A 19 -6.16 -34.46 9.21
CA GLN A 19 -6.64 -33.37 8.34
C GLN A 19 -7.20 -32.17 9.13
N ALA A 20 -7.79 -32.40 10.30
CA ALA A 20 -8.27 -31.34 11.17
C ALA A 20 -7.12 -30.57 11.86
N GLN A 21 -6.06 -31.27 12.25
CA GLN A 21 -4.91 -30.69 12.96
C GLN A 21 -4.05 -29.78 12.07
N ASP A 22 -3.91 -30.09 10.77
CA ASP A 22 -3.13 -29.28 9.82
C ASP A 22 -3.82 -27.94 9.47
N SER A 23 -5.11 -27.80 9.76
CA SER A 23 -5.91 -26.62 9.39
C SER A 23 -5.85 -25.47 10.39
N THR A 24 -5.35 -25.70 11.61
CA THR A 24 -5.29 -24.71 12.69
C THR A 24 -3.89 -24.08 12.79
N GLN A 25 -3.55 -23.20 11.85
CA GLN A 25 -2.59 -22.15 12.18
C GLN A 25 -3.23 -21.27 13.27
N ASN A 26 -2.70 -21.33 14.49
CA ASN A 26 -3.12 -20.49 15.61
C ASN A 26 -2.72 -19.03 15.34
N LEU A 27 -3.54 -18.32 14.57
CA LEU A 27 -3.39 -16.89 14.33
C LEU A 27 -3.78 -16.12 15.60
N ILE A 28 -2.99 -15.11 15.94
CA ILE A 28 -3.40 -14.13 16.96
C ILE A 28 -4.68 -13.44 16.45
N PRO A 29 -5.73 -13.30 17.29
CA PRO A 29 -6.96 -12.62 16.91
C PRO A 29 -6.70 -11.20 16.41
N ALA A 30 -7.43 -10.77 15.37
CA ALA A 30 -7.34 -9.40 14.90
C ALA A 30 -7.99 -8.45 15.93
N PRO A 31 -7.34 -7.33 16.29
CA PRO A 31 -7.99 -6.32 17.12
C PRO A 31 -9.17 -5.71 16.35
N PRO A 32 -10.25 -5.30 17.04
CA PRO A 32 -11.36 -4.63 16.38
C PRO A 32 -10.91 -3.28 15.81
N LEU A 33 -11.43 -2.89 14.64
CA LEU A 33 -11.00 -1.66 13.96
C LEU A 33 -11.18 -0.39 14.83
N ILE A 34 -12.16 -0.39 15.72
CA ILE A 34 -12.43 0.71 16.66
C ILE A 34 -11.33 0.91 17.72
N SER A 35 -10.55 -0.14 18.04
CA SER A 35 -9.43 -0.01 18.99
C SER A 35 -8.15 0.47 18.33
N VAL A 36 -8.11 0.51 17.00
CA VAL A 36 -7.00 1.09 16.23
C VAL A 36 -7.19 2.61 16.20
N PRO A 37 -6.15 3.41 16.53
CA PRO A 37 -6.18 4.85 16.34
C PRO A 37 -6.53 5.22 14.90
N LEU A 38 -7.17 6.37 14.70
CA LEU A 38 -7.45 6.93 13.39
C LEU A 38 -6.81 8.31 13.30
N GLN A 39 -6.06 8.58 12.23
CA GLN A 39 -5.43 9.88 12.01
C GLN A 39 -6.49 11.01 12.10
N PRO A 40 -6.36 11.93 13.07
CA PRO A 40 -7.29 13.05 13.20
C PRO A 40 -7.20 13.96 11.97
N GLY A 41 -8.36 14.35 11.43
CA GLY A 41 -8.44 15.25 10.28
C GLY A 41 -7.60 14.78 9.09
N PHE A 42 -7.69 13.49 8.73
CA PHE A 42 -6.91 12.91 7.64
C PHE A 42 -7.07 13.70 6.32
N TRP A 43 -5.94 14.12 5.73
CA TRP A 43 -5.90 14.88 4.48
C TRP A 43 -5.52 13.96 3.32
N THR A 44 -6.53 13.52 2.57
CA THR A 44 -6.37 12.61 1.44
C THR A 44 -5.33 13.14 0.45
N GLU A 45 -5.44 14.38 -0.02
CA GLU A 45 -4.49 14.93 -1.00
C GLU A 45 -3.02 14.90 -0.57
N ARG A 46 -2.72 14.99 0.73
CA ARG A 46 -1.32 14.94 1.20
C ARG A 46 -0.76 13.52 1.34
N PHE A 47 -1.62 12.52 1.44
CA PHE A 47 -1.18 11.13 1.64
C PHE A 47 -0.76 10.43 0.33
N GLN A 48 -1.08 11.03 -0.82
CA GLN A 48 -0.68 10.52 -2.13
C GLN A 48 0.85 10.48 -2.30
N GLY A 49 1.33 9.67 -3.24
CA GLY A 49 2.74 9.55 -3.56
C GLY A 49 3.32 8.19 -3.19
N ARG A 50 4.65 8.11 -3.18
CA ARG A 50 5.37 6.86 -2.92
C ARG A 50 5.80 6.76 -1.47
N TRP A 51 5.42 5.66 -0.85
CA TRP A 51 5.82 5.26 0.48
C TRP A 51 6.72 4.03 0.44
N PHE A 52 7.77 3.98 1.26
CA PHE A 52 8.58 2.78 1.46
C PHE A 52 8.09 2.02 2.68
N VAL A 53 7.81 0.73 2.54
CA VAL A 53 7.50 -0.14 3.67
C VAL A 53 8.79 -0.53 4.35
N VAL A 54 9.07 0.14 5.47
CA VAL A 54 10.28 -0.08 6.28
C VAL A 54 10.04 -1.04 7.43
N GLY A 55 8.78 -1.23 7.85
CA GLY A 55 8.41 -2.17 8.90
C GLY A 55 7.04 -2.83 8.70
N LEU A 56 6.91 -4.07 9.18
CA LEU A 56 5.66 -4.84 9.16
C LEU A 56 5.44 -5.59 10.47
N ALA A 57 4.22 -5.58 10.99
CA ALA A 57 3.77 -6.49 12.05
C ALA A 57 2.41 -7.09 11.67
N GLY A 58 2.05 -8.25 12.21
CA GLY A 58 0.75 -8.87 11.95
C GLY A 58 0.71 -10.35 12.31
N ASN A 59 -0.49 -10.92 12.37
CA ASN A 59 -0.68 -12.31 12.78
C ASN A 59 -0.21 -13.35 11.77
N ALA A 60 -0.07 -12.99 10.49
CA ALA A 60 0.53 -13.81 9.45
C ALA A 60 1.96 -13.38 9.08
N VAL A 61 2.54 -12.44 9.82
CA VAL A 61 3.95 -12.04 9.67
C VAL A 61 4.79 -13.01 10.51
N GLN A 62 5.35 -14.03 9.86
CA GLN A 62 6.13 -15.09 10.53
C GLN A 62 7.41 -14.50 11.18
N LYS A 63 7.60 -14.77 12.49
CA LYS A 63 8.78 -14.33 13.24
C LYS A 63 10.08 -14.91 12.68
N GLU A 64 10.06 -16.16 12.24
CA GLU A 64 11.23 -16.87 11.70
C GLU A 64 11.65 -16.36 10.32
N ARG A 65 10.75 -15.65 9.61
CA ARG A 65 11.04 -14.97 8.34
C ARG A 65 11.22 -13.46 8.50
N GLN A 66 11.31 -12.93 9.72
CA GLN A 66 11.63 -11.51 9.95
C GLN A 66 12.97 -11.13 9.31
N SER A 67 13.95 -12.06 9.33
CA SER A 67 15.22 -11.96 8.59
C SER A 67 15.09 -11.95 7.05
N ARG A 68 13.89 -12.22 6.52
CA ARG A 68 13.57 -12.28 5.07
C ARG A 68 12.60 -11.20 4.63
N PHE A 69 12.10 -10.35 5.53
CA PHE A 69 11.29 -9.22 5.12
C PHE A 69 12.17 -8.31 4.24
N THR A 70 11.78 -8.14 2.99
CA THR A 70 12.48 -7.23 2.06
C THR A 70 11.61 -6.00 1.94
N MET A 71 12.19 -4.83 2.22
CA MET A 71 11.50 -3.55 2.02
C MET A 71 10.95 -3.47 0.59
N TYR A 72 9.76 -2.90 0.45
CA TYR A 72 9.11 -2.68 -0.84
C TYR A 72 8.42 -1.31 -0.82
N SER A 73 8.06 -0.79 -1.99
CA SER A 73 7.37 0.50 -2.06
C SER A 73 5.90 0.33 -2.43
N THR A 74 5.06 1.24 -1.97
CA THR A 74 3.66 1.37 -2.39
C THR A 74 3.43 2.79 -2.88
N ILE A 75 2.80 2.93 -4.04
CA ILE A 75 2.41 4.23 -4.60
C ILE A 75 0.91 4.38 -4.42
N TYR A 76 0.48 5.49 -3.85
CA TYR A 76 -0.93 5.89 -3.71
C TYR A 76 -1.20 7.03 -4.70
N GLU A 77 -2.03 6.78 -5.70
CA GLU A 77 -2.44 7.78 -6.69
C GLU A 77 -3.89 8.17 -6.41
N LEU A 78 -4.12 9.44 -6.05
CA LEU A 78 -5.46 9.93 -5.73
C LEU A 78 -6.27 10.13 -7.01
N GLN A 79 -7.48 9.59 -7.00
CA GLN A 79 -8.45 9.68 -8.09
C GLN A 79 -9.48 10.79 -7.81
N GLU A 80 -10.21 11.21 -8.85
CA GLU A 80 -11.24 12.25 -8.76
C GLU A 80 -12.40 11.90 -7.81
N ASP A 81 -12.68 10.60 -7.63
CA ASP A 81 -13.71 10.08 -6.72
C ASP A 81 -13.22 9.91 -5.28
N ASN A 82 -12.05 10.47 -4.94
CA ASN A 82 -11.33 10.31 -3.67
C ASN A 82 -10.87 8.86 -3.37
N SER A 83 -10.95 7.94 -4.32
CA SER A 83 -10.30 6.64 -4.20
C SER A 83 -8.80 6.73 -4.47
N TYR A 84 -8.06 5.71 -4.05
CA TYR A 84 -6.66 5.54 -4.42
C TYR A 84 -6.47 4.38 -5.37
N ASN A 85 -5.74 4.61 -6.45
CA ASN A 85 -5.07 3.52 -7.15
C ASN A 85 -3.74 3.22 -6.43
N VAL A 86 -3.62 2.02 -5.89
CA VAL A 86 -2.53 1.62 -5.00
C VAL A 86 -1.69 0.57 -5.67
N THR A 87 -0.44 0.91 -5.99
CA THR A 87 0.52 0.02 -6.64
C THR A 87 1.63 -0.35 -5.68
N SER A 88 1.63 -1.59 -5.16
CA SER A 88 2.75 -2.14 -4.41
C SER A 88 3.76 -2.79 -5.35
N ILE A 89 5.01 -2.39 -5.23
CA ILE A 89 6.15 -2.82 -6.06
C ILE A 89 7.07 -3.66 -5.19
N LEU A 90 6.93 -4.97 -5.31
CA LEU A 90 7.71 -5.94 -4.57
C LEU A 90 8.80 -6.51 -5.44
N VAL A 91 9.82 -6.99 -4.76
CA VAL A 91 10.96 -7.62 -5.37
C VAL A 91 10.84 -9.10 -5.18
N ARG A 92 11.13 -9.86 -6.23
CA ARG A 92 11.25 -11.30 -6.08
C ARG A 92 12.28 -11.86 -7.04
N GLY A 93 13.37 -12.40 -6.49
CA GLY A 93 14.49 -12.90 -7.30
C GLY A 93 15.16 -11.75 -8.06
N GLN A 94 15.20 -11.85 -9.39
CA GLN A 94 15.79 -10.85 -10.29
C GLN A 94 14.76 -9.87 -10.90
N GLY A 95 13.47 -9.97 -10.52
CA GLY A 95 12.40 -9.20 -11.15
C GLY A 95 11.48 -8.47 -10.16
N CYS A 96 10.67 -7.56 -10.73
CA CYS A 96 9.69 -6.76 -10.00
C CYS A 96 8.29 -7.38 -10.14
N ARG A 97 7.53 -7.37 -9.03
CA ARG A 97 6.14 -7.81 -8.96
C ARG A 97 5.28 -6.63 -8.56
N TYR A 98 4.31 -6.32 -9.41
CA TYR A 98 3.38 -5.22 -9.21
C TYR A 98 2.04 -5.78 -8.73
N TRP A 99 1.50 -5.18 -7.67
CA TRP A 99 0.19 -5.49 -7.14
C TRP A 99 -0.62 -4.21 -7.13
N ILE A 100 -1.63 -4.15 -7.99
CA ILE A 100 -2.48 -2.98 -8.17
C ILE A 100 -3.82 -3.27 -7.48
N ARG A 101 -4.27 -2.33 -6.65
CA ARG A 101 -5.55 -2.39 -5.93
C ARG A 101 -6.16 -1.00 -5.91
N THR A 102 -7.48 -0.93 -5.83
CA THR A 102 -8.17 0.33 -5.59
C THR A 102 -8.62 0.38 -4.14
N PHE A 103 -8.27 1.44 -3.41
CA PHE A 103 -8.80 1.70 -2.07
C PHE A 103 -9.90 2.75 -2.16
N VAL A 104 -11.11 2.36 -1.79
CA VAL A 104 -12.30 3.21 -1.87
C VAL A 104 -12.59 3.78 -0.47
N PRO A 105 -12.89 5.08 -0.33
CA PRO A 105 -13.21 5.67 0.96
C PRO A 105 -14.33 4.93 1.69
N SER A 106 -14.19 4.82 3.02
CA SER A 106 -15.20 4.26 3.90
C SER A 106 -15.91 5.37 4.68
N SER A 107 -16.50 5.04 5.84
CA SER A 107 -17.34 5.94 6.63
C SER A 107 -16.59 7.15 7.22
N ARG A 108 -15.29 7.04 7.51
CA ARG A 108 -14.48 8.12 8.06
C ARG A 108 -13.24 8.41 7.21
N PRO A 109 -12.81 9.67 7.08
CA PRO A 109 -11.54 10.02 6.43
C PRO A 109 -10.38 9.23 7.02
N GLY A 110 -9.50 8.69 6.17
CA GLY A 110 -8.41 7.81 6.58
C GLY A 110 -8.80 6.34 6.72
N GLN A 111 -10.08 5.99 6.51
CA GLN A 111 -10.55 4.61 6.39
C GLN A 111 -10.92 4.27 4.94
N PHE A 112 -10.51 3.10 4.48
CA PHE A 112 -10.78 2.62 3.12
C PHE A 112 -11.15 1.14 3.11
N THR A 113 -11.79 0.72 2.02
CA THR A 113 -12.05 -0.68 1.70
C THR A 113 -11.44 -1.06 0.36
N LEU A 114 -11.37 -2.36 0.06
CA LEU A 114 -10.92 -2.83 -1.24
C LEU A 114 -12.00 -2.66 -2.31
N GLY A 115 -11.73 -1.83 -3.31
CA GLY A 115 -12.57 -1.69 -4.50
C GLY A 115 -12.61 -2.98 -5.32
N ASN A 116 -13.74 -3.23 -5.97
CA ASN A 116 -14.01 -4.44 -6.75
C ASN A 116 -13.72 -5.74 -5.98
N ILE A 117 -14.09 -5.82 -4.69
CA ILE A 117 -13.82 -7.00 -3.85
C ILE A 117 -14.32 -8.32 -4.46
N HIS A 118 -15.39 -8.28 -5.26
CA HIS A 118 -15.92 -9.45 -5.98
C HIS A 118 -14.93 -10.10 -6.97
N SER A 119 -13.93 -9.37 -7.46
CA SER A 119 -12.85 -9.95 -8.29
C SER A 119 -11.81 -10.73 -7.47
N TYR A 120 -11.94 -10.74 -6.14
CA TYR A 120 -11.06 -11.44 -5.21
C TYR A 120 -11.86 -12.54 -4.48
N PRO A 121 -12.09 -13.71 -5.10
CA PRO A 121 -13.05 -14.71 -4.60
C PRO A 121 -12.73 -15.24 -3.19
N GLN A 122 -11.47 -15.16 -2.77
CA GLN A 122 -11.03 -15.60 -1.44
C GLN A 122 -11.13 -14.52 -0.36
N ILE A 123 -11.46 -13.27 -0.69
CA ILE A 123 -11.49 -12.14 0.26
C ILE A 123 -12.95 -11.78 0.54
N GLN A 124 -13.38 -11.99 1.78
CA GLN A 124 -14.73 -11.62 2.22
C GLN A 124 -14.81 -10.15 2.67
N SER A 125 -13.76 -9.65 3.33
CA SER A 125 -13.67 -8.25 3.77
C SER A 125 -12.23 -7.75 3.71
N TYR A 126 -12.07 -6.44 3.52
CA TYR A 126 -10.75 -5.80 3.50
C TYR A 126 -10.89 -4.34 3.95
N ASP A 127 -10.34 -4.05 5.11
CA ASP A 127 -10.38 -2.74 5.76
C ASP A 127 -8.96 -2.18 5.87
N VAL A 128 -8.85 -0.89 5.61
CA VAL A 128 -7.62 -0.11 5.72
C VAL A 128 -7.89 1.08 6.61
N GLN A 129 -6.99 1.36 7.53
CA GLN A 129 -7.07 2.51 8.41
C GLN A 129 -5.70 3.15 8.60
N VAL A 130 -5.58 4.42 8.25
CA VAL A 130 -4.41 5.23 8.55
C VAL A 130 -4.48 5.60 10.02
N ALA A 131 -3.57 5.03 10.82
CA ALA A 131 -3.56 5.21 12.26
C ALA A 131 -2.90 6.52 12.68
N ASP A 132 -1.80 6.87 12.00
CA ASP A 132 -0.99 8.04 12.31
C ASP A 132 -0.11 8.39 11.11
N THR A 133 0.06 9.68 10.81
CA THR A 133 0.96 10.16 9.76
C THR A 133 1.20 11.66 9.89
N ASP A 134 2.42 12.08 9.57
CA ASP A 134 2.77 13.49 9.35
C ASP A 134 2.76 13.86 7.85
N TYR A 135 2.34 12.94 6.98
CA TYR A 135 2.29 13.01 5.52
C TYR A 135 3.63 13.09 4.79
N ASP A 136 4.67 13.55 5.48
CA ASP A 136 5.98 13.77 4.89
C ASP A 136 6.94 12.63 5.26
N GLN A 137 7.18 12.36 6.56
CA GLN A 137 8.27 11.46 6.96
C GLN A 137 7.81 10.02 7.18
N PHE A 138 6.60 9.83 7.71
CA PHE A 138 6.11 8.51 8.05
C PHE A 138 4.59 8.37 7.95
N ALA A 139 4.16 7.12 7.86
CA ALA A 139 2.78 6.75 8.10
C ALA A 139 2.67 5.36 8.72
N MET A 140 1.71 5.17 9.60
CA MET A 140 1.34 3.86 10.11
C MET A 140 -0.06 3.51 9.64
N VAL A 141 -0.16 2.41 8.92
CA VAL A 141 -1.41 1.96 8.31
C VAL A 141 -1.73 0.55 8.77
N PHE A 142 -2.90 0.41 9.37
CA PHE A 142 -3.48 -0.86 9.76
C PHE A 142 -4.30 -1.43 8.60
N PHE A 143 -4.13 -2.72 8.37
CA PHE A 143 -4.87 -3.48 7.38
C PHE A 143 -5.49 -4.68 8.07
N GLN A 144 -6.77 -4.93 7.81
CA GLN A 144 -7.48 -6.11 8.26
C GLN A 144 -8.19 -6.74 7.08
N LYS A 145 -8.16 -8.05 6.97
CA LYS A 145 -8.93 -8.77 5.96
C LYS A 145 -9.49 -10.06 6.52
N THR A 146 -10.66 -10.44 6.03
CA THR A 146 -11.19 -11.78 6.20
C THR A 146 -10.97 -12.53 4.89
N SER A 147 -10.29 -13.66 4.97
CA SER A 147 -10.02 -14.51 3.81
C SER A 147 -10.18 -15.97 4.22
N GLU A 148 -10.97 -16.74 3.47
CA GLU A 148 -11.27 -18.15 3.78
C GLU A 148 -11.75 -18.35 5.24
N ASN A 149 -12.63 -17.45 5.73
CA ASN A 149 -13.14 -17.42 7.12
C ASN A 149 -12.06 -17.22 8.21
N LYS A 150 -10.85 -16.83 7.82
CA LYS A 150 -9.76 -16.49 8.73
C LYS A 150 -9.52 -14.98 8.71
N GLN A 151 -9.35 -14.40 9.91
CA GLN A 151 -9.02 -12.99 10.05
C GLN A 151 -7.52 -12.78 10.07
N TYR A 152 -7.06 -11.90 9.18
CA TYR A 152 -5.68 -11.49 9.06
C TYR A 152 -5.59 -10.00 9.34
N PHE A 153 -4.55 -9.59 10.05
CA PHE A 153 -4.23 -8.18 10.18
C PHE A 153 -2.74 -7.95 10.01
N LYS A 154 -2.41 -6.74 9.56
CA LYS A 154 -1.05 -6.24 9.60
C LYS A 154 -1.02 -4.74 9.86
N VAL A 155 0.04 -4.29 10.51
CA VAL A 155 0.45 -2.89 10.55
C VAL A 155 1.63 -2.72 9.62
N THR A 156 1.52 -1.74 8.74
CA THR A 156 2.60 -1.32 7.85
C THR A 156 3.10 0.02 8.33
N LEU A 157 4.40 0.06 8.55
CA LEU A 157 5.11 1.29 8.78
C LEU A 157 5.72 1.74 7.45
N TYR A 158 5.24 2.87 7.00
CA TYR A 158 5.77 3.62 5.89
C TYR A 158 6.78 4.65 6.37
N GLY A 159 7.85 4.82 5.60
CA GLY A 159 8.78 5.93 5.75
C GLY A 159 9.07 6.55 4.39
N GLU A 160 9.44 7.83 4.42
CA GLU A 160 10.23 8.41 3.34
C GLU A 160 11.61 7.75 3.28
N PHE A 161 12.30 7.95 2.17
CA PHE A 161 13.62 7.37 1.91
C PHE A 161 14.62 7.78 3.00
N LEU A 162 14.70 7.02 4.08
CA LEU A 162 15.70 7.15 5.12
C LEU A 162 16.63 5.95 5.02
N PRO A 163 17.94 6.16 4.76
CA PRO A 163 18.92 5.09 4.73
C PRO A 163 19.13 4.41 6.10
N ASP A 164 18.56 4.98 7.17
CA ASP A 164 18.64 4.44 8.53
C ASP A 164 17.31 4.57 9.30
N PRO A 165 16.56 3.47 9.49
CA PRO A 165 15.32 3.46 10.27
C PRO A 165 15.53 3.55 11.79
N SER A 166 16.78 3.54 12.29
CA SER A 166 17.09 3.56 13.73
C SER A 166 16.78 4.90 14.43
N GLY A 167 16.67 6.00 13.66
CA GLY A 167 16.31 7.33 14.17
C GLY A 167 14.81 7.59 14.30
N LEU A 168 13.95 6.68 13.81
CA LEU A 168 12.51 6.82 13.95
C LEU A 168 12.11 6.37 15.36
N ASN A 169 11.74 7.34 16.22
CA ASN A 169 11.31 7.08 17.59
C ASN A 169 9.91 6.44 17.58
N PHE A 170 9.86 5.15 17.30
CA PHE A 170 8.62 4.39 17.36
C PHE A 170 8.18 4.22 18.80
N ARG A 171 7.21 5.06 19.21
CA ARG A 171 6.33 4.64 20.30
C ARG A 171 5.64 3.38 19.84
N SER A 172 6.04 2.25 20.43
CA SER A 172 5.20 1.06 20.45
C SER A 172 3.79 1.52 20.86
N TYR A 173 2.76 1.19 20.08
CA TYR A 173 1.38 1.45 20.51
C TYR A 173 1.04 0.43 21.60
N PRO A 174 1.13 0.79 22.89
CA PRO A 174 0.88 -0.15 23.97
C PRO A 174 -0.64 -0.20 24.11
N GLY A 175 -1.28 -1.21 23.51
CA GLY A 175 -2.73 -1.37 23.62
C GLY A 175 -3.37 -2.27 22.56
N LEU A 176 -2.72 -2.46 21.42
CA LEU A 176 -3.30 -3.25 20.31
C LEU A 176 -2.89 -4.74 20.34
N GLY A 177 -2.07 -5.18 21.29
CA GLY A 177 -1.58 -6.57 21.35
C GLY A 177 -0.78 -7.00 20.12
N ILE A 178 -0.25 -6.04 19.36
CA ILE A 178 0.42 -6.28 18.08
C ILE A 178 1.81 -6.84 18.36
N PRO A 179 2.24 -7.91 17.67
CA PRO A 179 3.62 -8.38 17.74
C PRO A 179 4.59 -7.26 17.34
N SER A 180 5.83 -7.31 17.84
CA SER A 180 6.85 -6.32 17.52
C SER A 180 6.99 -6.09 16.00
N LEU A 181 7.19 -4.82 15.60
CA LEU A 181 7.47 -4.46 14.22
C LEU A 181 8.70 -5.24 13.72
N SER A 182 8.54 -5.86 12.57
CA SER A 182 9.60 -6.56 11.86
C SER A 182 10.21 -5.59 10.87
N PHE A 183 11.50 -5.34 11.01
CA PHE A 183 12.28 -4.52 10.09
C PHE A 183 13.07 -5.43 9.15
N GLY A 184 13.21 -5.01 7.90
CA GLY A 184 13.85 -5.79 6.86
C GLY A 184 15.10 -5.09 6.35
N PRO A 185 16.13 -5.81 5.88
CA PRO A 185 17.27 -5.17 5.24
C PRO A 185 16.82 -4.37 4.02
N PHE A 186 17.38 -3.16 3.88
CA PHE A 186 17.28 -2.39 2.67
C PHE A 186 18.16 -3.04 1.60
N LYS A 187 17.56 -3.59 0.55
CA LYS A 187 18.25 -3.78 -0.73
C LYS A 187 17.93 -2.55 -1.55
N GLU A 188 18.93 -1.79 -1.94
CA GLU A 188 18.74 -0.67 -2.85
C GLU A 188 18.12 -1.21 -4.15
N TRP A 189 16.98 -0.66 -4.58
CA TRP A 189 16.19 -1.16 -5.72
C TRP A 189 16.24 -0.26 -6.94
N PRO A 190 17.40 -0.06 -7.60
CA PRO A 190 17.45 0.66 -8.85
C PRO A 190 16.66 -0.06 -9.96
N LEU A 191 16.44 -1.37 -9.86
CA LEU A 191 15.77 -2.22 -10.86
C LEU A 191 14.24 -2.07 -10.93
N CYS A 192 13.57 -1.66 -9.85
CA CYS A 192 12.10 -1.58 -9.79
C CYS A 192 11.57 -0.15 -9.71
N ARG A 193 12.41 0.85 -10.03
CA ARG A 193 11.90 2.21 -10.22
C ARG A 193 10.87 2.18 -11.34
N PRO A 194 9.64 2.70 -11.13
CA PRO A 194 8.79 2.98 -12.27
C PRO A 194 9.57 3.90 -13.22
N PRO A 195 9.34 3.81 -14.54
CA PRO A 195 9.96 4.71 -15.48
C PRO A 195 9.65 6.12 -15.00
N GLN A 196 10.70 6.86 -14.61
CA GLN A 196 10.56 8.29 -14.46
C GLN A 196 10.05 8.78 -15.81
N ILE A 197 8.96 9.54 -15.85
CA ILE A 197 8.62 10.33 -17.03
C ILE A 197 9.64 11.48 -17.09
N THR A 198 10.93 11.15 -17.18
CA THR A 198 11.98 11.99 -17.72
C THR A 198 11.98 11.77 -19.23
N SER A 199 10.81 11.86 -19.86
CA SER A 199 10.79 12.00 -21.30
C SER A 199 11.25 13.43 -21.57
N LEU A 200 12.50 13.59 -21.98
CA LEU A 200 13.02 14.85 -22.52
C LEU A 200 12.05 15.41 -23.58
N ARG A 201 11.30 14.54 -24.27
CA ARG A 201 10.22 14.92 -25.19
C ARG A 201 9.04 15.62 -24.52
N VAL A 202 8.63 15.26 -23.30
CA VAL A 202 7.52 15.95 -22.60
C VAL A 202 7.98 17.34 -22.12
N ARG A 203 9.21 17.47 -21.61
CA ARG A 203 9.80 18.79 -21.31
C ARG A 203 9.91 19.65 -22.55
N LEU A 204 10.39 19.11 -23.67
CA LEU A 204 10.47 19.81 -24.95
C LEU A 204 9.09 20.16 -25.50
N LEU A 205 8.08 19.29 -25.35
CA LEU A 205 6.70 19.56 -25.78
C LEU A 205 6.09 20.70 -24.96
N VAL A 206 6.19 20.65 -23.63
CA VAL A 206 5.71 21.73 -22.74
C VAL A 206 6.45 23.04 -23.06
N GLN A 207 7.76 22.99 -23.25
CA GLN A 207 8.57 24.17 -23.58
C GLN A 207 8.25 24.72 -24.98
N SER A 208 7.97 23.86 -25.96
CA SER A 208 7.52 24.25 -27.30
C SER A 208 6.10 24.87 -27.29
N TYR A 209 5.22 24.35 -26.44
CA TYR A 209 3.87 24.89 -26.26
C TYR A 209 3.92 26.28 -25.61
N LEU A 210 4.69 26.43 -24.52
CA LEU A 210 4.93 27.72 -23.88
C LEU A 210 5.54 28.75 -24.85
N TRP A 211 6.48 28.34 -25.71
CA TRP A 211 7.08 29.24 -26.70
C TRP A 211 6.09 29.64 -27.81
N SER A 212 5.21 28.72 -28.22
CA SER A 212 4.16 28.99 -29.21
C SER A 212 3.11 29.96 -28.67
N VAL A 213 2.71 29.79 -27.40
CA VAL A 213 1.79 30.72 -26.71
C VAL A 213 2.43 32.09 -26.53
N LEU A 214 3.72 32.17 -26.18
CA LEU A 214 4.44 33.44 -26.07
C LEU A 214 4.55 34.18 -27.41
N ARG A 215 4.73 33.45 -28.53
CA ARG A 215 4.71 34.03 -29.88
C ARG A 215 3.33 34.56 -30.27
N LEU A 216 2.26 33.86 -29.92
CA LEU A 216 0.89 34.32 -30.18
C LEU A 216 0.55 35.58 -29.37
N LEU A 217 1.04 35.68 -28.13
CA LEU A 217 0.84 36.87 -27.30
C LEU A 217 1.69 38.07 -27.77
N SER A 218 2.90 37.83 -28.29
CA SER A 218 3.76 38.91 -28.83
C SER A 218 3.39 39.36 -30.25
N GLY A 219 2.72 38.51 -31.04
CA GLY A 219 2.22 38.85 -32.38
C GLY A 219 1.04 39.83 -32.38
N ASN A 220 0.32 39.98 -31.27
CA ASN A 220 -0.85 40.88 -31.15
C ASN A 220 -0.50 42.33 -30.75
N LEU A 221 0.79 42.67 -30.58
CA LEU A 221 1.23 43.99 -30.11
C LEU A 221 1.92 44.86 -31.18
N GLY A 222 1.90 44.48 -32.47
CA GLY A 222 2.70 45.20 -33.48
C GLY A 222 2.10 45.28 -34.87
N CYS A 223 1.03 46.07 -35.07
CA CYS A 223 0.77 46.76 -36.34
C CYS A 223 -0.28 47.88 -36.23
N ARG A 224 0.18 49.11 -36.02
CA ARG A 224 -0.52 50.31 -36.54
C ARG A 224 0.51 51.41 -36.86
N LYS A 225 1.17 51.30 -38.01
CA LYS A 225 1.85 52.44 -38.66
C LYS A 225 0.84 53.04 -39.65
N ASN A 226 0.16 54.12 -39.25
CA ASN A 226 -0.56 54.95 -40.20
C ASN A 226 0.43 55.93 -40.84
N GLN A 227 0.57 55.82 -42.16
CA GLN A 227 1.11 56.87 -43.01
C GLN A 227 0.08 58.00 -43.11
N GLY A 228 0.51 59.24 -42.90
CA GLY A 228 -0.26 60.44 -43.17
C GLY A 228 0.70 61.51 -43.67
N ALA A 229 0.70 61.72 -44.99
CA ALA A 229 1.54 62.68 -45.69
C ALA A 229 1.07 64.12 -45.45
N VAL A 230 2.05 65.02 -45.52
CA VAL A 230 1.98 66.47 -45.33
C VAL A 230 1.50 67.16 -46.61
N ARG A 231 0.69 68.21 -46.40
CA ARG A 231 0.18 69.26 -47.30
C ARG A 231 -1.00 68.92 -48.22
#